data_AF-A0A1H3KF19-F1
#
_entry.id   AF-A0A1H3KF19-F1
#
_cell.length_a   1.000
_cell.length_b   1.000
_cell.length_c   1.000
_cell.angle_alpha   90.00
_cell.angle_beta   90.00
_cell.angle_gamma   90.00
#
_symmetry.space_group_name_H-M   'P 1'
#
loop_
_entity.id
_entity.type
_entity.pdbx_description
1 polymer ?
#
loop_
_entity_poly.entity_id
_entity_poly.type
_entity_poly.pdbx_seq_one_letter_code
_entity_poly.pdbx_strand_id
1 'polypeptide(L)'
;MSLREQPMPIAMGPRPNTNYLKSAIGRIYCDDDDFIIIGLTGRTGSGCSTAARILQSNAEDIRHSLFSGENPDSNEQRKERILLRYFRATWTPFLLIQVRALITTFLLDAEIEKAINKFRELLPTPEKQTEFTRLLEEIRTPYQAILNRAGDVNATEYYTRTLPIKCEELRATLGESSFVSLYQVIGKNIRLSGDPYKSTLVEGKFFTLAERVNSVIKQIHDEQRARSQQTFIVVDAIRNPLEALFFQDRYSSFFLLAVSAPEPDRQARLRAQKYSESDIASIDKIEYTPRDLDETEFYSVQDIQACLQRADLYISNPNVTAKVNEFQNLANQLLRFISLIRRPGIVTPSALERCMQIAYTAKLNSGCISRQVGAVVTDINFSVRSIGWNDAPHGQVPCNLRNRDDLLAGSDSSAYSEFERTDGKYLGHFKKSSKRFAIVPKDGRNNAFCFKSEYNAFKDEKNQVHTRSLHAEENAFLQISKYGLSSIEGGLLFTTASPCELCAKKAYQLGITEIFYIDPYPGIAVGHILQGGSKNPTLTLFSGAIGRAFHKLYSPIVAYKDELNALTT
;
A
#
# COMPACT_ATOMS: atom_id res chain seq x y z
N MET A 1 -62.47 39.80 -14.97
CA MET A 1 -61.28 40.64 -15.19
C MET A 1 -60.18 40.12 -14.28
N SER A 2 -59.29 39.26 -14.79
CA SER A 2 -58.02 38.90 -14.15
C SER A 2 -57.15 38.26 -15.23
N LEU A 3 -56.24 39.05 -15.78
CA LEU A 3 -55.23 38.66 -16.75
C LEU A 3 -54.12 37.91 -15.99
N ARG A 4 -53.83 36.67 -16.39
CA ARG A 4 -52.65 35.94 -15.92
C ARG A 4 -51.43 36.49 -16.66
N GLU A 5 -50.52 37.12 -15.93
CA GLU A 5 -49.20 37.50 -16.44
C GLU A 5 -48.34 36.24 -16.68
N GLN A 6 -47.72 36.15 -17.85
CA GLN A 6 -46.67 35.17 -18.15
C GLN A 6 -45.34 35.60 -17.51
N PRO A 7 -44.50 34.66 -17.01
CA PRO A 7 -43.20 35.02 -16.47
C PRO A 7 -42.23 35.41 -17.61
N MET A 8 -41.56 36.56 -17.45
CA MET A 8 -40.52 37.05 -18.37
C MET A 8 -39.28 36.13 -18.38
N PRO A 9 -38.59 36.00 -19.54
CA PRO A 9 -37.35 35.25 -19.63
C PRO A 9 -36.24 35.96 -18.84
N ILE A 10 -35.63 35.23 -17.91
CA ILE A 10 -34.43 35.68 -17.19
C ILE A 10 -33.30 35.82 -18.22
N ALA A 11 -32.86 37.05 -18.46
CA ALA A 11 -31.69 37.33 -19.29
C ALA A 11 -30.46 36.67 -18.66
N MET A 12 -29.96 35.59 -19.28
CA MET A 12 -28.66 35.04 -18.93
C MET A 12 -27.60 36.10 -19.23
N GLY A 13 -26.83 36.48 -18.19
CA GLY A 13 -25.69 37.38 -18.34
C GLY A 13 -24.68 36.87 -19.38
N PRO A 14 -23.74 37.72 -19.82
CA PRO A 14 -22.78 37.36 -20.86
C PRO A 14 -22.04 36.08 -20.45
N ARG A 15 -22.13 35.05 -21.31
CA ARG A 15 -21.42 33.78 -21.09
C ARG A 15 -19.92 34.10 -21.00
N PRO A 16 -19.20 33.59 -19.99
CA PRO A 16 -17.75 33.76 -19.92
C PRO A 16 -17.10 33.27 -21.22
N ASN A 17 -16.03 33.94 -21.63
CA ASN A 17 -15.31 33.65 -22.87
C ASN A 17 -14.90 32.16 -22.86
N THR A 18 -15.26 31.41 -23.90
CA THR A 18 -15.17 29.94 -23.96
C THR A 18 -13.75 29.42 -23.73
N ASN A 19 -12.77 30.21 -24.14
CA ASN A 19 -11.35 29.95 -23.91
C ASN A 19 -10.95 29.99 -22.42
N TYR A 20 -11.63 30.81 -21.59
CA TYR A 20 -11.37 30.89 -20.15
C TYR A 20 -11.87 29.65 -19.42
N LEU A 21 -13.08 29.16 -19.72
CA LEU A 21 -13.63 27.96 -19.07
C LEU A 21 -12.82 26.72 -19.42
N LYS A 22 -12.46 26.54 -20.69
CA LYS A 22 -11.57 25.47 -21.13
C LYS A 22 -10.20 25.56 -20.44
N SER A 23 -9.61 26.75 -20.38
CA SER A 23 -8.34 26.98 -19.67
C SER A 23 -8.46 26.74 -18.16
N ALA A 24 -9.57 27.11 -17.53
CA ALA A 24 -9.81 26.90 -16.12
C ALA A 24 -9.96 25.41 -15.79
N ILE A 25 -10.68 24.65 -16.61
CA ILE A 25 -10.79 23.19 -16.47
C ILE A 25 -9.42 22.55 -16.68
N GLY A 26 -8.68 22.91 -17.72
CA GLY A 26 -7.34 22.38 -17.95
C GLY A 26 -6.39 22.64 -16.78
N ARG A 27 -6.45 23.84 -16.18
CA ARG A 27 -5.69 24.16 -14.96
C ARG A 27 -6.13 23.37 -13.73
N ILE A 28 -7.43 23.11 -13.56
CA ILE A 28 -7.96 22.32 -12.44
C ILE A 28 -7.48 20.86 -12.51
N TYR A 29 -7.40 20.31 -13.72
CA TYR A 29 -6.86 18.97 -13.97
C TYR A 29 -5.33 18.96 -14.12
N CYS A 30 -4.67 20.11 -13.95
CA CYS A 30 -3.22 20.26 -14.10
C CYS A 30 -2.68 19.77 -15.46
N ASP A 31 -3.45 19.93 -16.54
CA ASP A 31 -3.09 19.43 -17.88
C ASP A 31 -1.70 19.93 -18.36
N ASP A 32 -1.29 21.12 -17.87
CA ASP A 32 -0.04 21.81 -18.25
C ASP A 32 1.20 21.44 -17.39
N ASP A 33 1.03 20.82 -16.20
CA ASP A 33 2.13 20.47 -15.26
C ASP A 33 1.77 19.17 -14.49
N ASP A 34 1.38 18.13 -15.25
CA ASP A 34 0.91 16.87 -14.70
C ASP A 34 2.09 16.13 -14.04
N PHE A 35 2.01 15.95 -12.72
CA PHE A 35 3.02 15.34 -11.87
C PHE A 35 2.41 14.20 -11.07
N ILE A 36 2.88 12.97 -11.31
CA ILE A 36 2.36 11.75 -10.68
C ILE A 36 3.52 10.92 -10.18
N ILE A 37 3.40 10.41 -8.96
CA ILE A 37 4.36 9.47 -8.40
C ILE A 37 3.63 8.18 -8.00
N ILE A 38 4.04 7.06 -8.59
CA ILE A 38 3.57 5.73 -8.20
C ILE A 38 4.69 5.04 -7.42
N GLY A 39 4.46 4.80 -6.14
CA GLY A 39 5.32 3.92 -5.35
C GLY A 39 4.86 2.48 -5.49
N LEU A 40 5.72 1.56 -5.91
CA LEU A 40 5.37 0.14 -5.98
C LEU A 40 5.79 -0.57 -4.70
N THR A 41 4.92 -1.40 -4.14
CA THR A 41 5.26 -2.29 -3.02
C THR A 41 4.66 -3.67 -3.24
N GLY A 42 5.31 -4.69 -2.70
CA GLY A 42 4.91 -6.07 -2.95
C GLY A 42 6.04 -7.03 -2.62
N ARG A 43 5.65 -8.29 -2.39
CA ARG A 43 6.60 -9.37 -2.10
C ARG A 43 7.55 -9.61 -3.25
N THR A 44 8.73 -10.14 -2.96
CA THR A 44 9.60 -10.60 -4.05
C THR A 44 8.89 -11.69 -4.88
N GLY A 45 8.89 -11.53 -6.20
CA GLY A 45 8.15 -12.39 -7.15
C GLY A 45 6.68 -12.00 -7.41
N SER A 46 6.13 -11.00 -6.71
CA SER A 46 4.75 -10.52 -6.92
C SER A 46 4.55 -9.82 -8.28
N GLY A 47 5.59 -9.12 -8.76
CA GLY A 47 5.58 -8.44 -10.06
C GLY A 47 5.75 -6.93 -10.01
N CYS A 48 6.28 -6.33 -8.94
CA CYS A 48 6.59 -4.89 -8.90
C CYS A 48 7.42 -4.44 -10.10
N SER A 49 8.55 -5.09 -10.40
CA SER A 49 9.38 -4.73 -11.54
C SER A 49 8.68 -4.97 -12.90
N THR A 50 7.71 -5.89 -12.96
CA THR A 50 6.86 -6.06 -14.15
C THR A 50 5.90 -4.89 -14.31
N ALA A 51 5.24 -4.46 -13.22
CA ALA A 51 4.37 -3.29 -13.22
C ALA A 51 5.15 -2.01 -13.60
N ALA A 52 6.35 -1.82 -13.06
CA ALA A 52 7.25 -0.73 -13.44
C ALA A 52 7.54 -0.76 -14.94
N ARG A 53 7.90 -1.92 -15.49
CA ARG A 53 8.19 -2.07 -16.92
C ARG A 53 7.00 -1.69 -17.81
N ILE A 54 5.79 -2.10 -17.43
CA ILE A 54 4.56 -1.72 -18.15
C ILE A 54 4.34 -0.20 -18.09
N LEU A 55 4.54 0.42 -16.92
CA LEU A 55 4.41 1.86 -16.76
C LEU A 55 5.45 2.64 -17.60
N GLN A 56 6.64 2.07 -17.80
CA GLN A 56 7.70 2.64 -18.66
C GLN A 56 7.48 2.42 -20.15
N SER A 57 6.58 1.52 -20.55
CA SER A 57 6.37 1.19 -21.96
C SER A 57 5.64 2.31 -22.72
N ASN A 58 5.95 2.45 -24.00
CA ASN A 58 5.14 3.24 -24.92
C ASN A 58 3.75 2.62 -25.05
N ALA A 59 2.74 3.42 -25.38
CA ALA A 59 1.35 2.98 -25.43
C ALA A 59 1.15 1.78 -26.38
N GLU A 60 1.89 1.73 -27.48
CA GLU A 60 1.86 0.67 -28.51
C GLU A 60 2.45 -0.67 -28.05
N ASP A 61 3.36 -0.64 -27.07
CA ASP A 61 4.01 -1.83 -26.53
C ASP A 61 3.22 -2.48 -25.38
N ILE A 62 2.22 -1.77 -24.84
CA ILE A 62 1.44 -2.24 -23.69
C ILE A 62 0.37 -3.22 -24.16
N ARG A 63 0.60 -4.50 -23.84
CA ARG A 63 -0.39 -5.56 -24.08
C ARG A 63 -1.47 -5.54 -23.01
N HIS A 64 -2.69 -5.25 -23.44
CA HIS A 64 -3.87 -5.20 -22.57
C HIS A 64 -5.05 -5.95 -23.23
N SER A 65 -6.09 -6.22 -22.45
CA SER A 65 -7.32 -6.86 -22.94
C SER A 65 -8.59 -6.04 -22.71
N LEU A 66 -8.46 -4.74 -22.41
CA LEU A 66 -9.58 -3.81 -22.36
C LEU A 66 -10.46 -3.91 -23.61
N PHE A 67 -11.79 -3.98 -23.42
CA PHE A 67 -12.75 -4.08 -24.50
C PHE A 67 -12.64 -2.91 -25.51
N SER A 68 -12.48 -3.27 -26.79
CA SER A 68 -12.30 -2.32 -27.89
C SER A 68 -13.46 -2.32 -28.90
N GLY A 69 -14.47 -3.19 -28.72
CA GLY A 69 -15.57 -3.35 -29.65
C GLY A 69 -16.58 -2.20 -29.68
N GLU A 70 -17.42 -2.19 -30.71
CA GLU A 70 -18.47 -1.18 -30.90
C GLU A 70 -19.73 -1.44 -30.06
N ASN A 71 -20.00 -2.71 -29.77
CA ASN A 71 -21.22 -3.15 -29.08
C ASN A 71 -20.87 -3.88 -27.78
N PRO A 72 -20.71 -3.16 -26.66
CA PRO A 72 -20.45 -3.78 -25.37
C PRO A 72 -21.72 -4.43 -24.79
N ASP A 73 -21.58 -5.63 -24.26
CA ASP A 73 -22.66 -6.44 -23.68
C ASP A 73 -22.91 -6.08 -22.20
N SER A 74 -21.98 -5.38 -21.54
CA SER A 74 -22.08 -5.04 -20.13
C SER A 74 -21.64 -3.61 -19.81
N ASN A 75 -21.97 -3.13 -18.61
CA ASN A 75 -21.47 -1.85 -18.13
C ASN A 75 -19.95 -1.87 -17.88
N GLU A 76 -19.38 -3.03 -17.51
CA GLU A 76 -17.94 -3.15 -17.34
C GLU A 76 -17.20 -3.03 -18.68
N GLN A 77 -17.67 -3.68 -19.75
CA GLN A 77 -17.10 -3.47 -21.09
C GLN A 77 -17.24 -2.02 -21.58
N ARG A 78 -18.33 -1.32 -21.22
CA ARG A 78 -18.48 0.12 -21.50
C ARG A 78 -17.42 0.95 -20.77
N LYS A 79 -17.16 0.66 -19.49
CA LYS A 79 -16.09 1.29 -18.70
C LYS A 79 -14.72 1.01 -19.31
N GLU A 80 -14.41 -0.24 -19.64
CA GLU A 80 -13.15 -0.62 -20.29
C GLU A 80 -12.92 0.13 -21.60
N ARG A 81 -13.97 0.30 -22.41
CA ARG A 81 -13.88 1.06 -23.65
C ARG A 81 -13.61 2.55 -23.43
N ILE A 82 -14.23 3.15 -22.42
CA ILE A 82 -13.95 4.54 -22.02
C ILE A 82 -12.48 4.67 -21.60
N LEU A 83 -12.01 3.76 -20.74
CA LEU A 83 -10.62 3.72 -20.30
C LEU A 83 -9.65 3.54 -21.47
N LEU A 84 -9.96 2.65 -22.41
CA LEU A 84 -9.13 2.42 -23.59
C LEU A 84 -9.02 3.68 -24.48
N ARG A 85 -10.14 4.37 -24.70
CA ARG A 85 -10.13 5.64 -25.46
C ARG A 85 -9.28 6.70 -24.76
N TYR A 86 -9.44 6.84 -23.45
CA TYR A 86 -8.67 7.79 -22.66
C TYR A 86 -7.18 7.46 -22.63
N PHE A 87 -6.85 6.18 -22.41
CA PHE A 87 -5.47 5.66 -22.46
C PHE A 87 -4.79 6.00 -23.78
N ARG A 88 -5.42 5.68 -24.92
CA ARG A 88 -4.87 5.95 -26.25
C ARG A 88 -4.59 7.43 -26.51
N ALA A 89 -5.39 8.31 -25.91
CA ALA A 89 -5.27 9.76 -26.12
C ALA A 89 -4.24 10.42 -25.20
N THR A 90 -3.99 9.84 -24.02
CA THR A 90 -3.28 10.56 -22.95
C THR A 90 -2.00 9.89 -22.49
N TRP A 91 -1.80 8.59 -22.73
CA TRP A 91 -0.69 7.85 -22.10
C TRP A 91 0.68 8.50 -22.30
N THR A 92 1.42 8.59 -21.19
CA THR A 92 2.81 9.03 -21.17
C THR A 92 3.62 8.01 -20.36
N PRO A 93 4.73 7.49 -20.91
CA PRO A 93 5.59 6.58 -20.18
C PRO A 93 6.12 7.17 -18.87
N PHE A 94 6.21 6.34 -17.84
CA PHE A 94 6.76 6.72 -16.54
C PHE A 94 8.28 6.63 -16.54
N LEU A 95 8.91 7.54 -15.83
CA LEU A 95 10.33 7.54 -15.50
C LEU A 95 10.56 6.62 -14.28
N LEU A 96 11.43 5.63 -14.42
CA LEU A 96 11.74 4.69 -13.34
C LEU A 96 12.77 5.27 -12.39
N ILE A 97 12.45 5.29 -11.10
CA ILE A 97 13.44 5.44 -10.04
C ILE A 97 13.54 4.12 -9.30
N GLN A 98 14.72 3.51 -9.34
CA GLN A 98 14.95 2.26 -8.64
C GLN A 98 15.62 2.52 -7.28
N VAL A 99 14.90 2.28 -6.18
CA VAL A 99 15.42 2.53 -4.82
C VAL A 99 16.71 1.75 -4.58
N ARG A 100 16.79 0.50 -5.07
CA ARG A 100 18.02 -0.30 -4.97
C ARG A 100 19.20 0.38 -5.68
N ALA A 101 18.99 0.98 -6.85
CA ALA A 101 20.06 1.64 -7.58
C ALA A 101 20.50 2.93 -6.89
N LEU A 102 19.57 3.64 -6.24
CA LEU A 102 19.89 4.81 -5.40
C LEU A 102 20.65 4.45 -4.11
N ILE A 103 20.49 3.24 -3.57
CA ILE A 103 21.34 2.79 -2.46
C ILE A 103 22.82 2.80 -2.87
N THR A 104 23.12 2.49 -4.14
CA THR A 104 24.49 2.54 -4.67
C THR A 104 25.09 3.93 -4.55
N THR A 105 24.32 5.00 -4.74
CA THR A 105 24.85 6.37 -4.71
C THR A 105 25.35 6.77 -3.32
N PHE A 106 24.81 6.18 -2.25
CA PHE A 106 25.33 6.39 -0.89
C PHE A 106 26.75 5.87 -0.71
N LEU A 107 27.14 4.81 -1.43
CA LEU A 107 28.51 4.32 -1.41
C LEU A 107 29.50 5.33 -2.03
N LEU A 108 29.00 6.14 -2.98
CA LEU A 108 29.79 7.07 -3.78
C LEU A 108 30.01 8.44 -3.10
N ASP A 109 29.25 8.72 -2.03
CA ASP A 109 29.39 9.94 -1.22
C ASP A 109 30.73 9.96 -0.44
N ALA A 110 31.38 8.79 -0.27
CA ALA A 110 32.72 8.66 0.29
C ALA A 110 33.73 8.20 -0.79
N GLU A 111 34.99 8.05 -0.41
CA GLU A 111 36.01 7.42 -1.26
C GLU A 111 35.69 5.94 -1.50
N ILE A 112 35.85 5.47 -2.74
CA ILE A 112 35.51 4.09 -3.14
C ILE A 112 36.33 3.06 -2.36
N GLU A 113 37.58 3.38 -2.00
CA GLU A 113 38.43 2.52 -1.16
C GLU A 113 37.75 2.13 0.15
N LYS A 114 36.95 3.02 0.74
CA LYS A 114 36.19 2.74 1.96
C LYS A 114 35.14 1.64 1.73
N ALA A 115 34.47 1.65 0.58
CA ALA A 115 33.52 0.61 0.21
C ALA A 115 34.21 -0.75 0.03
N ILE A 116 35.33 -0.78 -0.69
CA ILE A 116 36.12 -2.00 -0.92
C ILE A 116 36.58 -2.58 0.42
N ASN A 117 37.15 -1.74 1.30
CA ASN A 117 37.65 -2.18 2.59
C ASN A 117 36.54 -2.69 3.51
N LYS A 118 35.38 -2.02 3.53
CA LYS A 118 34.25 -2.44 4.37
C LYS A 118 33.65 -3.77 3.93
N PHE A 119 33.60 -4.04 2.62
CA PHE A 119 32.90 -5.19 2.05
C PHE A 119 33.83 -6.26 1.48
N ARG A 120 35.12 -6.23 1.84
CA ARG A 120 36.14 -7.17 1.34
C ARG A 120 35.75 -8.63 1.53
N GLU A 121 35.12 -8.99 2.65
CA GLU A 121 34.65 -10.36 2.91
C GLU A 121 33.56 -10.83 1.94
N LEU A 122 32.75 -9.91 1.41
CA LEU A 122 31.73 -10.17 0.39
C LEU A 122 32.30 -10.13 -1.04
N LEU A 123 33.56 -9.71 -1.19
CA LEU A 123 34.31 -9.61 -2.44
C LEU A 123 35.54 -10.54 -2.40
N PRO A 124 35.35 -11.86 -2.44
CA PRO A 124 36.39 -12.83 -2.05
C PRO A 124 37.56 -12.93 -3.04
N THR A 125 37.41 -12.45 -4.28
CA THR A 125 38.45 -12.56 -5.31
C THR A 125 38.97 -11.19 -5.76
N PRO A 126 40.28 -11.05 -6.08
CA PRO A 126 40.84 -9.81 -6.58
C PRO A 126 40.17 -9.31 -7.87
N GLU A 127 39.72 -10.22 -8.73
CA GLU A 127 39.01 -9.90 -9.97
C GLU A 127 37.67 -9.23 -9.65
N LYS A 128 36.91 -9.76 -8.68
CA LYS A 128 35.64 -9.16 -8.23
C LYS A 128 35.86 -7.80 -7.60
N GLN A 129 36.93 -7.61 -6.83
CA GLN A 129 37.26 -6.31 -6.23
C GLN A 129 37.60 -5.27 -7.30
N THR A 130 38.40 -5.65 -8.29
CA THR A 130 38.79 -4.77 -9.41
C THR A 130 37.57 -4.36 -10.22
N GLU A 131 36.71 -5.32 -10.56
CA GLU A 131 35.50 -5.07 -11.34
C GLU A 131 34.46 -4.25 -10.57
N PHE A 132 34.27 -4.53 -9.27
CA PHE A 132 33.42 -3.72 -8.40
C PHE A 132 33.90 -2.27 -8.33
N THR A 133 35.21 -2.06 -8.21
CA THR A 133 35.81 -0.71 -8.20
C THR A 133 35.58 0.02 -9.51
N ARG A 134 35.85 -0.64 -10.65
CA ARG A 134 35.61 -0.10 -11.99
C ARG A 134 34.17 0.37 -12.16
N LEU A 135 33.20 -0.49 -11.80
CA LEU A 135 31.79 -0.17 -11.89
C LEU A 135 31.40 1.01 -10.99
N LEU A 136 31.92 1.08 -9.75
CA LEU A 136 31.64 2.22 -8.87
C LEU A 136 32.21 3.53 -9.43
N GLU A 137 33.40 3.54 -10.04
CA GLU A 137 33.96 4.76 -10.66
C GLU A 137 33.14 5.23 -11.87
N GLU A 138 32.68 4.29 -12.70
CA GLU A 138 31.80 4.60 -13.84
C GLU A 138 30.47 5.20 -13.39
N ILE A 139 29.96 4.80 -12.23
CA ILE A 139 28.74 5.38 -11.65
C ILE A 139 29.04 6.73 -10.97
N ARG A 140 30.21 6.88 -10.33
CA ARG A 140 30.61 8.04 -9.53
C ARG A 140 30.86 9.28 -10.37
N THR A 141 31.54 9.14 -11.50
CA THR A 141 31.91 10.27 -12.36
C THR A 141 30.69 11.11 -12.79
N PRO A 142 29.65 10.55 -13.43
CA PRO A 142 28.44 11.31 -13.78
C PRO A 142 27.65 11.76 -12.55
N TYR A 143 27.63 10.98 -11.46
CA TYR A 143 26.96 11.36 -10.21
C TYR A 143 27.54 12.63 -9.59
N GLN A 144 28.88 12.73 -9.52
CA GLN A 144 29.56 13.92 -9.00
C GLN A 144 29.34 15.14 -9.90
N ALA A 145 29.32 14.95 -11.22
CA ALA A 145 28.99 16.00 -12.16
C ALA A 145 27.58 16.57 -11.90
N ILE A 146 26.59 15.71 -11.68
CA ILE A 146 25.21 16.11 -11.31
C ILE A 146 25.19 16.87 -9.98
N LEU A 147 25.84 16.34 -8.93
CA LEU A 147 25.88 16.99 -7.61
C LEU A 147 26.52 18.39 -7.66
N ASN A 148 27.58 18.53 -8.43
CA ASN A 148 28.32 19.79 -8.58
C ASN A 148 27.69 20.73 -9.61
N ARG A 149 26.59 20.33 -10.27
CA ARG A 149 26.00 21.04 -11.42
C ARG A 149 27.04 21.38 -12.49
N ALA A 150 27.97 20.45 -12.72
CA ALA A 150 29.10 20.61 -13.61
C ALA A 150 28.91 19.77 -14.88
N GLY A 151 29.07 20.40 -16.04
CA GLY A 151 28.88 19.75 -17.35
C GLY A 151 27.41 19.63 -17.77
N ASP A 152 27.18 19.04 -18.95
CA ASP A 152 25.86 18.84 -19.56
C ASP A 152 25.27 17.45 -19.23
N VAL A 153 25.47 16.98 -17.99
CA VAL A 153 25.00 15.65 -17.56
C VAL A 153 23.52 15.74 -17.22
N ASN A 154 22.70 15.05 -18.00
CA ASN A 154 21.25 14.95 -17.80
C ASN A 154 20.94 14.06 -16.60
N ALA A 155 20.46 14.65 -15.50
CA ALA A 155 20.20 13.91 -14.25
C ALA A 155 19.05 12.91 -14.44
N THR A 156 18.02 13.26 -15.22
CA THR A 156 16.92 12.36 -15.56
C THR A 156 17.45 11.08 -16.21
N GLU A 157 18.20 11.17 -17.31
CA GLU A 157 18.76 10.01 -18.01
C GLU A 157 19.68 9.18 -17.08
N TYR A 158 20.48 9.86 -16.25
CA TYR A 158 21.36 9.19 -15.31
C TYR A 158 20.56 8.34 -14.30
N TYR A 159 19.60 8.93 -13.59
CA TYR A 159 18.87 8.24 -12.54
C TYR A 159 17.87 7.21 -13.08
N THR A 160 17.29 7.44 -14.26
CA THR A 160 16.22 6.59 -14.78
C THR A 160 16.71 5.50 -15.72
N ARG A 161 17.92 5.62 -16.26
CA ARG A 161 18.48 4.65 -17.21
C ARG A 161 19.90 4.21 -16.88
N THR A 162 20.85 5.14 -16.79
CA THR A 162 22.27 4.79 -16.59
C THR A 162 22.51 4.05 -15.26
N LEU A 163 22.04 4.62 -14.15
CA LEU A 163 22.24 4.09 -12.81
C LEU A 163 21.55 2.72 -12.62
N PRO A 164 20.28 2.49 -13.06
CA PRO A 164 19.68 1.17 -13.06
C PRO A 164 20.47 0.11 -13.85
N ILE A 165 20.94 0.45 -15.07
CA ILE A 165 21.74 -0.48 -15.90
C ILE A 165 23.04 -0.84 -15.18
N LYS A 166 23.77 0.16 -14.65
CA LYS A 166 25.02 -0.07 -13.94
C LYS A 166 24.83 -0.83 -12.62
N CYS A 167 23.72 -0.62 -11.93
CA CYS A 167 23.36 -1.40 -10.76
C CYS A 167 23.09 -2.87 -11.11
N GLU A 168 22.55 -3.13 -12.29
CA GLU A 168 22.31 -4.49 -12.79
C GLU A 168 23.63 -5.19 -13.20
N GLU A 169 24.56 -4.45 -13.82
CA GLU A 169 25.94 -4.92 -14.05
C GLU A 169 26.64 -5.27 -12.72
N LEU A 170 26.49 -4.41 -11.70
CA LEU A 170 27.00 -4.67 -10.35
C LEU A 170 26.41 -5.96 -9.75
N ARG A 171 25.10 -6.17 -9.91
CA ARG A 171 24.42 -7.39 -9.47
C ARG A 171 24.97 -8.63 -10.16
N ALA A 172 25.16 -8.56 -11.48
CA ALA A 172 25.70 -9.65 -12.27
C ALA A 172 27.14 -10.03 -11.84
N THR A 173 27.98 -9.02 -11.58
CA THR A 173 29.38 -9.22 -11.13
C THR A 173 29.46 -9.82 -9.73
N LEU A 174 28.67 -9.32 -8.78
CA LEU A 174 28.70 -9.80 -7.40
C LEU A 174 28.10 -11.20 -7.26
N GLY A 175 27.08 -11.49 -8.07
CA GLY A 175 26.19 -12.63 -7.91
C GLY A 175 25.03 -12.31 -6.97
N GLU A 176 23.88 -12.95 -7.19
CA GLU A 176 22.62 -12.59 -6.56
C GLU A 176 22.67 -12.59 -5.03
N SER A 177 23.19 -13.67 -4.43
CA SER A 177 23.25 -13.85 -2.98
C SER A 177 24.11 -12.77 -2.31
N SER A 178 25.31 -12.53 -2.84
CA SER A 178 26.23 -11.50 -2.33
C SER A 178 25.65 -10.10 -2.51
N PHE A 179 25.02 -9.81 -3.64
CA PHE A 179 24.38 -8.52 -3.90
C PHE A 179 23.24 -8.26 -2.92
N VAL A 180 22.33 -9.22 -2.74
CA VAL A 180 21.19 -9.09 -1.82
C VAL A 180 21.68 -8.87 -0.39
N SER A 181 22.64 -9.67 0.09
CA SER A 181 23.22 -9.52 1.43
C SER A 181 23.86 -8.14 1.63
N LEU A 182 24.66 -7.70 0.66
CA LEU A 182 25.32 -6.39 0.68
C LEU A 182 24.30 -5.23 0.77
N TYR A 183 23.30 -5.22 -0.11
CA TYR A 183 22.32 -4.13 -0.16
C TYR A 183 21.36 -4.12 1.04
N GLN A 184 21.11 -5.29 1.64
CA GLN A 184 20.39 -5.36 2.91
C GLN A 184 21.19 -4.71 4.04
N VAL A 185 22.49 -5.00 4.16
CA VAL A 185 23.37 -4.39 5.17
C VAL A 185 23.47 -2.88 4.97
N ILE A 186 23.72 -2.44 3.73
CA ILE A 186 23.81 -1.01 3.40
C ILE A 186 22.50 -0.31 3.71
N GLY A 187 21.37 -0.86 3.25
CA GLY A 187 20.05 -0.28 3.50
C GLY A 187 19.73 -0.19 5.00
N LYS A 188 20.11 -1.19 5.79
CA LYS A 188 19.96 -1.17 7.26
C LYS A 188 20.80 -0.06 7.87
N ASN A 189 22.07 0.05 7.47
CA ASN A 189 22.99 1.07 7.98
C ASN A 189 22.52 2.49 7.66
N ILE A 190 22.04 2.75 6.42
CA ILE A 190 21.49 4.05 6.02
C ILE A 190 20.30 4.43 6.91
N ARG A 191 19.39 3.49 7.20
CA ARG A 191 18.23 3.78 8.06
C ARG A 191 18.61 3.95 9.53
N LEU A 192 19.67 3.29 10.00
CA LEU A 192 20.14 3.42 11.38
C LEU A 192 20.93 4.72 11.60
N SER A 193 21.81 5.07 10.67
CA SER A 193 22.86 6.07 10.91
C SER A 193 22.91 7.21 9.88
N GLY A 194 22.24 7.04 8.74
CA GLY A 194 22.40 7.89 7.56
C GLY A 194 23.69 7.63 6.77
N ASP A 195 24.53 6.70 7.22
CA ASP A 195 25.83 6.34 6.63
C ASP A 195 25.81 4.85 6.25
N PRO A 196 26.11 4.47 4.99
CA PRO A 196 26.08 3.08 4.55
C PRO A 196 27.11 2.19 5.27
N TYR A 197 28.12 2.77 5.92
CA TYR A 197 29.23 2.06 6.56
C TYR A 197 29.09 1.88 8.08
N LYS A 198 28.11 2.57 8.71
CA LYS A 198 27.90 2.59 10.16
C LYS A 198 26.57 1.94 10.53
N SER A 199 26.63 0.97 11.45
CA SER A 199 25.46 0.28 12.01
C SER A 199 24.97 0.90 13.33
N THR A 200 25.54 2.04 13.75
CA THR A 200 25.18 2.73 14.99
C THR A 200 23.85 3.47 14.83
N LEU A 201 22.95 3.34 15.79
CA LEU A 201 21.69 4.10 15.80
C LEU A 201 21.98 5.60 16.00
N VAL A 202 21.48 6.42 15.08
CA VAL A 202 21.53 7.89 15.13
C VAL A 202 20.12 8.43 14.98
N GLU A 203 19.69 9.26 15.92
CA GLU A 203 18.33 9.82 15.92
C GLU A 203 18.04 10.64 14.66
N GLY A 204 16.81 10.52 14.15
CA GLY A 204 16.33 11.28 12.99
C GLY A 204 16.84 10.82 11.62
N LYS A 205 17.70 9.79 11.54
CA LYS A 205 18.29 9.34 10.26
C LYS A 205 17.51 8.28 9.49
N PHE A 206 16.41 7.77 10.03
CA PHE A 206 15.62 6.72 9.41
C PHE A 206 14.96 7.12 8.07
N PHE A 207 14.78 8.42 7.79
CA PHE A 207 14.28 8.91 6.51
C PHE A 207 15.36 9.18 5.45
N THR A 208 16.65 8.99 5.75
CA THR A 208 17.77 9.37 4.87
C THR A 208 17.62 8.81 3.44
N LEU A 209 17.15 7.56 3.30
CA LEU A 209 16.92 6.95 1.98
C LEU A 209 15.74 7.62 1.25
N ALA A 210 14.62 7.84 1.94
CA ALA A 210 13.46 8.53 1.37
C ALA A 210 13.79 9.98 0.97
N GLU A 211 14.62 10.67 1.74
CA GLU A 211 15.12 12.01 1.43
C GLU A 211 15.96 12.03 0.15
N ARG A 212 16.82 11.02 -0.06
CA ARG A 212 17.59 10.89 -1.31
C ARG A 212 16.67 10.67 -2.51
N VAL A 213 15.73 9.73 -2.41
CA VAL A 213 14.72 9.47 -3.45
C VAL A 213 13.95 10.76 -3.76
N ASN A 214 13.54 11.49 -2.72
CA ASN A 214 12.85 12.78 -2.85
C ASN A 214 13.69 13.86 -3.54
N SER A 215 14.98 13.94 -3.23
CA SER A 215 15.89 14.87 -3.92
C SER A 215 15.98 14.55 -5.42
N VAL A 216 16.06 13.26 -5.77
CA VAL A 216 16.10 12.81 -7.17
C VAL A 216 14.77 13.12 -7.88
N ILE A 217 13.64 12.84 -7.24
CA ILE A 217 12.31 13.20 -7.77
C ILE A 217 12.22 14.69 -8.09
N LYS A 218 12.69 15.56 -7.19
CA LYS A 218 12.69 17.01 -7.40
C LYS A 218 13.59 17.42 -8.57
N GLN A 219 14.80 16.86 -8.67
CA GLN A 219 15.71 17.15 -9.78
C GLN A 219 15.10 16.75 -11.13
N ILE A 220 14.53 15.55 -11.22
CA ILE A 220 13.84 15.07 -12.42
C ILE A 220 12.67 16.01 -12.77
N HIS A 221 11.86 16.36 -11.77
CA HIS A 221 10.72 17.23 -11.99
C HIS A 221 11.14 18.64 -12.46
N ASP A 222 12.16 19.23 -11.84
CA ASP A 222 12.69 20.54 -12.24
C ASP A 222 13.23 20.52 -13.68
N GLU A 223 13.96 19.47 -14.07
CA GLU A 223 14.45 19.28 -15.44
C GLU A 223 13.33 19.11 -16.47
N GLN A 224 12.33 18.28 -16.17
CA GLN A 224 11.18 18.05 -17.05
C GLN A 224 10.31 19.29 -17.19
N ARG A 225 10.10 20.03 -16.10
CA ARG A 225 9.37 21.30 -16.09
C ARG A 225 10.07 22.36 -16.92
N ALA A 226 11.41 22.44 -16.84
CA ALA A 226 12.20 23.33 -17.70
C ALA A 226 12.03 23.01 -19.21
N ARG A 227 11.70 21.77 -19.54
CA ARG A 227 11.39 21.30 -20.90
C ARG A 227 9.90 21.32 -21.25
N SER A 228 9.04 21.81 -20.35
CA SER A 228 7.57 21.76 -20.49
C SER A 228 7.04 20.35 -20.76
N GLN A 229 7.59 19.35 -20.06
CA GLN A 229 7.19 17.95 -20.16
C GLN A 229 6.47 17.50 -18.88
N GLN A 230 5.46 16.64 -19.07
CA GLN A 230 4.80 15.95 -17.96
C GLN A 230 5.81 15.06 -17.22
N THR A 231 5.63 14.94 -15.90
CA THR A 231 6.56 14.21 -15.03
C THR A 231 5.85 13.09 -14.31
N PHE A 232 5.88 11.89 -14.90
CA PHE A 232 5.33 10.69 -14.28
C PHE A 232 6.47 9.80 -13.81
N ILE A 233 6.49 9.49 -12.52
CA ILE A 233 7.59 8.74 -11.89
C ILE A 233 7.04 7.47 -11.27
N VAL A 234 7.69 6.35 -11.55
CA VAL A 234 7.46 5.08 -10.85
C VAL A 234 8.67 4.78 -9.97
N VAL A 235 8.44 4.66 -8.67
CA VAL A 235 9.45 4.27 -7.69
C VAL A 235 9.35 2.76 -7.47
N ASP A 236 10.34 2.01 -7.96
CA ASP A 236 10.34 0.55 -7.88
C ASP A 236 10.74 0.07 -6.48
N ALA A 237 9.81 -0.66 -5.87
CA ALA A 237 9.92 -1.39 -4.61
C ALA A 237 10.23 -0.53 -3.37
N ILE A 238 9.23 0.22 -2.89
CA ILE A 238 9.18 0.75 -1.52
C ILE A 238 8.93 -0.40 -0.55
N ARG A 239 9.88 -0.65 0.35
CA ARG A 239 9.89 -1.83 1.23
C ARG A 239 9.86 -1.51 2.72
N ASN A 240 9.79 -0.23 3.09
CA ASN A 240 9.63 0.19 4.47
C ASN A 240 8.39 1.11 4.63
N PRO A 241 7.54 0.88 5.64
CA PRO A 241 6.29 1.63 5.80
C PRO A 241 6.50 3.11 6.11
N LEU A 242 7.64 3.48 6.72
CA LEU A 242 7.97 4.88 6.98
C LEU A 242 8.35 5.60 5.69
N GLU A 243 9.06 4.94 4.76
CA GLU A 243 9.33 5.49 3.43
C GLU A 243 8.04 5.76 2.67
N ALA A 244 7.08 4.82 2.71
CA ALA A 244 5.76 5.02 2.13
C ALA A 244 5.04 6.23 2.76
N LEU A 245 5.03 6.31 4.09
CA LEU A 245 4.42 7.42 4.83
C LEU A 245 5.05 8.77 4.46
N PHE A 246 6.38 8.81 4.33
CA PHE A 246 7.12 10.01 3.93
C PHE A 246 6.59 10.60 2.62
N PHE A 247 6.29 9.77 1.62
CA PHE A 247 5.75 10.26 0.34
C PHE A 247 4.25 10.55 0.41
N GLN A 248 3.47 9.71 1.10
CA GLN A 248 2.02 9.91 1.28
C GLN A 248 1.67 11.24 1.96
N ASP A 249 2.52 11.71 2.88
CA ASP A 249 2.30 12.97 3.59
C ASP A 249 2.83 14.21 2.85
N ARG A 250 3.73 14.02 1.87
CA ARG A 250 4.39 15.13 1.15
C ARG A 250 3.80 15.42 -0.22
N TYR A 251 3.30 14.40 -0.91
CA TYR A 251 2.82 14.52 -2.27
C TYR A 251 1.35 14.12 -2.34
N SER A 252 0.47 15.07 -2.67
CA SER A 252 -0.95 14.79 -2.94
C SER A 252 -1.13 13.85 -4.14
N SER A 253 -0.21 13.90 -5.10
CA SER A 253 -0.15 13.08 -6.31
C SER A 253 0.65 11.77 -6.17
N PHE A 254 1.04 11.41 -4.93
CA PHE A 254 1.65 10.11 -4.66
C PHE A 254 0.59 9.05 -4.36
N PHE A 255 0.73 7.89 -4.97
CA PHE A 255 -0.08 6.70 -4.69
C PHE A 255 0.82 5.50 -4.43
N LEU A 256 0.63 4.83 -3.28
CA LEU A 256 1.29 3.56 -3.02
C LEU A 256 0.46 2.42 -3.62
N LEU A 257 1.06 1.68 -4.55
CA LEU A 257 0.43 0.59 -5.27
C LEU A 257 1.02 -0.76 -4.82
N ALA A 258 0.17 -1.58 -4.22
CA ALA A 258 0.47 -2.93 -3.78
C ALA A 258 0.28 -3.92 -4.94
N VAL A 259 1.36 -4.53 -5.38
CA VAL A 259 1.33 -5.63 -6.35
C VAL A 259 1.32 -6.95 -5.58
N SER A 260 0.30 -7.76 -5.86
CA SER A 260 0.14 -9.08 -5.28
C SER A 260 0.09 -10.14 -6.37
N ALA A 261 0.40 -11.39 -6.01
CA ALA A 261 0.23 -12.53 -6.89
C ALA A 261 -0.26 -13.73 -6.05
N PRO A 262 -1.06 -14.64 -6.63
CA PRO A 262 -1.36 -15.90 -5.98
C PRO A 262 -0.07 -16.62 -5.55
N GLU A 263 -0.10 -17.25 -4.38
CA GLU A 263 1.09 -17.87 -3.78
C GLU A 263 1.76 -18.91 -4.71
N PRO A 264 1.02 -19.82 -5.38
CA PRO A 264 1.62 -20.77 -6.32
C PRO A 264 2.35 -20.06 -7.48
N ASP A 265 1.77 -18.96 -7.97
CA ASP A 265 2.33 -18.19 -9.09
C ASP A 265 3.62 -17.47 -8.71
N ARG A 266 3.62 -16.85 -7.53
CA ARG A 266 4.80 -16.19 -6.97
C ARG A 266 5.95 -17.19 -6.79
N GLN A 267 5.69 -18.34 -6.18
CA GLN A 267 6.69 -19.38 -5.98
C GLN A 267 7.23 -19.92 -7.31
N ALA A 268 6.35 -20.15 -8.30
CA ALA A 268 6.78 -20.59 -9.64
C ALA A 268 7.73 -19.57 -10.29
N ARG A 269 7.48 -18.27 -10.15
CA ARG A 269 8.37 -17.20 -10.66
C ARG A 269 9.71 -17.18 -9.94
N LEU A 270 9.73 -17.36 -8.62
CA LEU A 270 10.98 -17.43 -7.84
C LEU A 270 11.81 -18.65 -8.25
N ARG A 271 11.18 -19.82 -8.42
CA ARG A 271 11.85 -21.03 -8.92
C ARG A 271 12.42 -20.82 -10.33
N ALA A 272 11.68 -20.16 -11.22
CA ALA A 272 12.16 -19.82 -12.55
C ALA A 272 13.38 -18.86 -12.53
N GLN A 273 13.51 -18.05 -11.48
CA GLN A 273 14.68 -17.21 -11.20
C GLN A 273 15.80 -17.94 -10.46
N LYS A 274 15.71 -19.27 -10.32
CA LYS A 274 16.71 -20.14 -9.66
C LYS A 274 16.84 -19.93 -8.14
N TYR A 275 15.81 -19.40 -7.48
CA TYR A 275 15.77 -19.40 -6.01
C TYR A 275 15.52 -20.83 -5.50
N SER A 276 16.30 -21.28 -4.53
CA SER A 276 16.09 -22.56 -3.84
C SER A 276 14.91 -22.46 -2.87
N GLU A 277 14.35 -23.59 -2.44
CA GLU A 277 13.27 -23.60 -1.42
C GLU A 277 13.75 -22.97 -0.10
N SER A 278 15.02 -23.15 0.28
CA SER A 278 15.61 -22.46 1.43
C SER A 278 15.69 -20.95 1.25
N ASP A 279 15.95 -20.47 0.04
CA ASP A 279 15.97 -19.03 -0.24
C ASP A 279 14.55 -18.45 -0.16
N ILE A 280 13.56 -19.13 -0.74
CA ILE A 280 12.15 -18.71 -0.70
C ILE A 280 11.67 -18.63 0.76
N ALA A 281 11.95 -19.67 1.56
CA ALA A 281 11.59 -19.67 2.98
C ALA A 281 12.29 -18.55 3.76
N SER A 282 13.55 -18.24 3.43
CA SER A 282 14.30 -17.15 4.06
C SER A 282 13.74 -15.77 3.69
N ILE A 283 13.41 -15.56 2.41
CA ILE A 283 12.76 -14.34 1.92
C ILE A 283 11.42 -14.15 2.61
N ASP A 284 10.58 -15.19 2.64
CA ASP A 284 9.25 -15.12 3.24
C ASP A 284 9.34 -14.82 4.75
N LYS A 285 10.28 -15.44 5.45
CA LYS A 285 10.54 -15.14 6.86
C LYS A 285 10.94 -13.68 7.07
N ILE A 286 11.82 -13.14 6.23
CA ILE A 286 12.25 -11.74 6.34
C ILE A 286 11.10 -10.77 6.01
N GLU A 287 10.32 -11.05 4.96
CA GLU A 287 9.24 -10.16 4.47
C GLU A 287 7.96 -10.19 5.35
N TYR A 288 7.71 -11.28 6.10
CA TYR A 288 6.51 -11.49 6.92
C TYR A 288 6.76 -11.60 8.44
N THR A 289 7.95 -11.27 8.94
CA THR A 289 8.13 -11.14 10.40
C THR A 289 7.57 -9.79 10.83
N PRO A 290 6.39 -9.74 11.51
CA PRO A 290 5.90 -8.48 12.09
C PRO A 290 6.87 -8.03 13.17
N ARG A 291 7.20 -6.73 13.16
CA ARG A 291 8.14 -6.12 14.11
C ARG A 291 7.39 -5.16 14.99
N ASP A 292 7.68 -5.18 16.29
CA ASP A 292 7.07 -4.24 17.22
C ASP A 292 7.72 -2.86 17.07
N LEU A 293 6.92 -1.79 17.23
CA LEU A 293 7.38 -0.39 17.18
C LEU A 293 8.49 -0.08 18.18
N ASP A 294 8.57 -0.86 19.26
CA ASP A 294 9.58 -0.71 20.32
C ASP A 294 10.93 -1.33 19.93
N GLU A 295 11.01 -2.07 18.81
CA GLU A 295 12.24 -2.68 18.32
C GLU A 295 12.95 -1.75 17.31
N THR A 296 14.26 -1.55 17.48
CA THR A 296 15.10 -0.80 16.52
C THR A 296 15.04 -1.37 15.10
N GLU A 297 14.71 -2.65 15.01
CA GLU A 297 14.48 -3.39 13.79
C GLU A 297 13.27 -2.91 12.98
N PHE A 298 12.24 -2.35 13.61
CA PHE A 298 11.09 -1.75 12.91
C PHE A 298 11.50 -0.58 12.01
N TYR A 299 12.42 0.26 12.50
CA TYR A 299 12.87 1.47 11.80
C TYR A 299 13.96 1.17 10.75
N SER A 300 14.66 0.05 10.90
CA SER A 300 15.87 -0.23 10.13
C SER A 300 15.73 -1.32 9.08
N VAL A 301 14.71 -2.18 9.19
CA VAL A 301 14.52 -3.32 8.29
C VAL A 301 13.26 -3.15 7.43
N GLN A 302 13.19 -3.91 6.35
CA GLN A 302 12.06 -3.95 5.45
C GLN A 302 10.86 -4.61 6.14
N ASP A 303 9.67 -4.05 5.94
CA ASP A 303 8.40 -4.59 6.40
C ASP A 303 7.39 -4.43 5.26
N ILE A 304 7.35 -5.46 4.39
CA ILE A 304 6.47 -5.49 3.23
C ILE A 304 5.02 -5.57 3.69
N GLN A 305 4.71 -6.31 4.75
CA GLN A 305 3.35 -6.44 5.24
C GLN A 305 2.78 -5.09 5.69
N ALA A 306 3.54 -4.31 6.44
CA ALA A 306 3.13 -2.96 6.84
C ALA A 306 2.98 -2.02 5.63
N CYS A 307 3.83 -2.15 4.60
CA CYS A 307 3.65 -1.41 3.34
C CYS A 307 2.34 -1.81 2.63
N LEU A 308 2.05 -3.11 2.53
CA LEU A 308 0.83 -3.62 1.91
C LEU A 308 -0.43 -3.13 2.65
N GLN A 309 -0.42 -3.08 3.98
CA GLN A 309 -1.54 -2.54 4.77
C GLN A 309 -1.75 -1.03 4.58
N ARG A 310 -0.71 -0.31 4.15
CA ARG A 310 -0.72 1.14 3.89
C ARG A 310 -0.98 1.52 2.44
N ALA A 311 -1.04 0.54 1.53
CA ALA A 311 -1.23 0.80 0.12
C ALA A 311 -2.58 1.47 -0.15
N ASP A 312 -2.56 2.35 -1.13
CA ASP A 312 -3.70 3.10 -1.63
C ASP A 312 -4.47 2.29 -2.68
N LEU A 313 -3.73 1.58 -3.52
CA LEU A 313 -4.21 0.81 -4.66
C LEU A 313 -3.69 -0.62 -4.56
N TYR A 314 -4.58 -1.61 -4.78
CA TYR A 314 -4.23 -3.02 -4.77
C TYR A 314 -4.44 -3.59 -6.17
N ILE A 315 -3.41 -4.25 -6.71
CA ILE A 315 -3.51 -4.95 -7.98
C ILE A 315 -3.03 -6.39 -7.86
N SER A 316 -3.66 -7.26 -8.65
CA SER A 316 -3.33 -8.67 -8.70
C SER A 316 -2.60 -8.98 -10.01
N ASN A 317 -1.54 -9.78 -9.91
CA ASN A 317 -0.72 -10.24 -11.01
C ASN A 317 -0.69 -11.77 -11.04
N PRO A 318 -1.82 -12.43 -11.38
CA PRO A 318 -1.86 -13.88 -11.54
C PRO A 318 -1.08 -14.31 -12.79
N ASN A 319 -0.56 -15.54 -12.79
CA ASN A 319 -0.07 -16.14 -14.02
C ASN A 319 -1.24 -16.46 -14.95
N VAL A 320 -0.95 -16.47 -16.24
CA VAL A 320 -1.88 -16.93 -17.28
C VAL A 320 -1.34 -18.21 -17.90
N THR A 321 -2.24 -19.09 -18.32
CA THR A 321 -1.88 -20.35 -19.01
C THR A 321 -1.32 -20.09 -20.40
N ALA A 322 -1.76 -19.03 -21.09
CA ALA A 322 -1.29 -18.68 -22.42
C ALA A 322 -0.33 -17.48 -22.38
N LYS A 323 0.90 -17.66 -22.88
CA LYS A 323 1.92 -16.59 -22.95
C LYS A 323 1.45 -15.34 -23.70
N VAL A 324 0.51 -15.48 -24.65
CA VAL A 324 -0.07 -14.33 -25.37
C VAL A 324 -0.88 -13.40 -24.46
N ASN A 325 -1.38 -13.92 -23.34
CA ASN A 325 -2.16 -13.17 -22.37
C ASN A 325 -1.31 -12.66 -21.19
N GLU A 326 0.00 -12.86 -21.25
CA GLU A 326 0.90 -12.54 -20.15
C GLU A 326 0.82 -11.05 -19.82
N PHE A 327 0.59 -10.77 -18.53
CA PHE A 327 0.43 -9.43 -17.96
C PHE A 327 -0.78 -8.61 -18.42
N GLN A 328 -1.68 -9.12 -19.27
CA GLN A 328 -2.85 -8.35 -19.72
C GLN A 328 -3.74 -7.90 -18.55
N ASN A 329 -3.98 -8.76 -17.56
CA ASN A 329 -4.77 -8.42 -16.39
C ASN A 329 -4.09 -7.35 -15.52
N LEU A 330 -2.77 -7.43 -15.38
CA LEU A 330 -1.96 -6.43 -14.67
C LEU A 330 -2.00 -5.09 -15.41
N ALA A 331 -1.80 -5.11 -16.73
CA ALA A 331 -1.88 -3.93 -17.59
C ALA A 331 -3.26 -3.26 -17.49
N ASN A 332 -4.36 -4.02 -17.62
CA ASN A 332 -5.72 -3.46 -17.51
C ASN A 332 -5.92 -2.71 -16.18
N GLN A 333 -5.45 -3.26 -15.05
CA GLN A 333 -5.56 -2.60 -13.75
C GLN A 333 -4.71 -1.32 -13.69
N LEU A 334 -3.46 -1.36 -14.18
CA LEU A 334 -2.59 -0.18 -14.25
C LEU A 334 -3.22 0.92 -15.12
N LEU A 335 -3.64 0.59 -16.33
CA LEU A 335 -4.27 1.54 -17.25
C LEU A 335 -5.53 2.16 -16.64
N ARG A 336 -6.35 1.36 -15.94
CA ARG A 336 -7.52 1.85 -15.20
C ARG A 336 -7.14 2.86 -14.13
N PHE A 337 -6.18 2.53 -13.26
CA PHE A 337 -5.80 3.41 -12.16
C PHE A 337 -5.09 4.67 -12.63
N ILE A 338 -4.17 4.59 -13.60
CA ILE A 338 -3.54 5.78 -14.17
C ILE A 338 -4.58 6.69 -14.83
N SER A 339 -5.55 6.13 -15.54
CA SER A 339 -6.65 6.92 -16.11
C SER A 339 -7.49 7.62 -15.03
N LEU A 340 -7.78 6.94 -13.91
CA LEU A 340 -8.52 7.52 -12.79
C LEU A 340 -7.70 8.56 -12.00
N ILE A 341 -6.38 8.41 -11.89
CA ILE A 341 -5.50 9.39 -11.24
C ILE A 341 -5.51 10.69 -12.03
N ARG A 342 -5.36 10.60 -13.35
CA ARG A 342 -5.36 11.75 -14.26
C ARG A 342 -6.75 12.34 -14.43
N ARG A 343 -7.76 11.47 -14.44
CA ARG A 343 -9.15 11.89 -14.57
C ARG A 343 -10.06 11.23 -13.54
N PRO A 344 -10.12 11.79 -12.33
CA PRO A 344 -11.06 11.36 -11.31
C PRO A 344 -12.50 11.31 -11.80
N GLY A 345 -13.19 10.20 -11.54
CA GLY A 345 -14.59 10.00 -11.90
C GLY A 345 -14.86 9.63 -13.37
N ILE A 346 -13.83 9.40 -14.20
CA ILE A 346 -14.02 8.99 -15.61
C ILE A 346 -14.81 7.68 -15.76
N VAL A 347 -14.69 6.79 -14.78
CA VAL A 347 -15.53 5.59 -14.62
C VAL A 347 -15.92 5.41 -13.15
N THR A 348 -17.05 4.75 -12.92
CA THR A 348 -17.53 4.47 -11.55
C THR A 348 -16.81 3.26 -10.93
N PRO A 349 -16.70 3.20 -9.58
CA PRO A 349 -16.06 2.09 -8.89
C PRO A 349 -16.78 0.77 -9.13
N SER A 350 -16.05 -0.34 -8.96
CA SER A 350 -16.64 -1.68 -8.96
C SER A 350 -17.43 -1.92 -7.67
N ALA A 351 -18.29 -2.95 -7.68
CA ALA A 351 -18.99 -3.37 -6.47
C ALA A 351 -18.02 -3.85 -5.39
N LEU A 352 -16.94 -4.55 -5.78
CA LEU A 352 -15.89 -5.00 -4.87
C LEU A 352 -15.21 -3.83 -4.14
N GLU A 353 -14.81 -2.79 -4.88
CA GLU A 353 -14.21 -1.59 -4.28
C GLU A 353 -15.17 -0.87 -3.35
N ARG A 354 -16.44 -0.74 -3.73
CA ARG A 354 -17.45 -0.11 -2.86
C ARG A 354 -17.62 -0.88 -1.56
N CYS A 355 -17.79 -2.19 -1.62
CA CYS A 355 -18.00 -3.03 -0.43
C CYS A 355 -16.75 -3.08 0.46
N MET A 356 -15.56 -3.20 -0.14
CA MET A 356 -14.31 -3.16 0.62
C MET A 356 -14.04 -1.77 1.21
N GLN A 357 -14.38 -0.68 0.52
CA GLN A 357 -14.27 0.67 1.08
C GLN A 357 -15.17 0.87 2.31
N ILE A 358 -16.37 0.29 2.31
CA ILE A 358 -17.26 0.32 3.48
C ILE A 358 -16.62 -0.45 4.64
N ALA A 359 -16.09 -1.65 4.41
CA ALA A 359 -15.36 -2.42 5.43
C ALA A 359 -14.14 -1.66 5.95
N TYR A 360 -13.37 -1.05 5.04
CA TYR A 360 -12.20 -0.25 5.37
C TYR A 360 -12.55 0.98 6.21
N THR A 361 -13.67 1.63 5.92
CA THR A 361 -14.17 2.77 6.71
C THR A 361 -14.69 2.29 8.07
N ALA A 362 -15.42 1.18 8.11
CA ALA A 362 -15.97 0.61 9.33
C ALA A 362 -14.90 0.30 10.38
N LYS A 363 -13.70 -0.13 9.94
CA LYS A 363 -12.56 -0.41 10.84
C LYS A 363 -12.18 0.77 11.74
N LEU A 364 -12.45 2.01 11.32
CA LEU A 364 -12.12 3.22 12.09
C LEU A 364 -12.95 3.34 13.38
N ASN A 365 -14.05 2.59 13.49
CA ASN A 365 -14.84 2.47 14.73
C ASN A 365 -14.23 1.47 15.73
N SER A 366 -13.17 0.74 15.37
CA SER A 366 -12.55 -0.26 16.24
C SER A 366 -12.05 0.35 17.54
N GLY A 367 -12.64 -0.08 18.65
CA GLY A 367 -12.16 0.20 20.00
C GLY A 367 -10.95 -0.64 20.44
N CYS A 368 -10.56 -1.64 19.63
CA CYS A 368 -9.36 -2.43 19.88
C CYS A 368 -8.09 -1.66 19.46
N ILE A 369 -7.13 -1.54 20.38
CA ILE A 369 -5.84 -0.89 20.11
C ILE A 369 -4.79 -1.83 19.51
N SER A 370 -5.04 -3.15 19.50
CA SER A 370 -4.08 -4.12 18.96
C SER A 370 -4.14 -4.21 17.44
N ARG A 371 -5.33 -4.09 16.85
CA ARG A 371 -5.56 -4.11 15.41
C ARG A 371 -6.90 -3.49 15.12
N GLN A 372 -7.04 -2.81 13.98
CA GLN A 372 -8.30 -2.27 13.51
C GLN A 372 -8.74 -3.06 12.28
N VAL A 373 -9.87 -3.75 12.41
CA VAL A 373 -10.44 -4.61 11.37
C VAL A 373 -11.89 -4.19 11.16
N GLY A 374 -12.30 -4.14 9.89
CA GLY A 374 -13.68 -3.93 9.50
C GLY A 374 -14.14 -5.02 8.54
N ALA A 375 -15.43 -5.31 8.57
CA ALA A 375 -16.06 -6.35 7.76
C ALA A 375 -17.43 -5.89 7.25
N VAL A 376 -17.82 -6.40 6.09
CA VAL A 376 -19.13 -6.19 5.47
C VAL A 376 -19.62 -7.53 4.94
N VAL A 377 -20.88 -7.86 5.22
CA VAL A 377 -21.56 -9.00 4.61
C VAL A 377 -22.56 -8.48 3.60
N THR A 378 -22.56 -9.08 2.41
CA THR A 378 -23.51 -8.76 1.35
C THR A 378 -24.28 -10.00 0.89
N ASP A 379 -25.36 -9.78 0.14
CA ASP A 379 -25.88 -10.83 -0.73
C ASP A 379 -25.02 -10.98 -2.00
N ILE A 380 -25.43 -11.90 -2.87
CA ILE A 380 -24.78 -12.17 -4.17
C ILE A 380 -24.81 -10.97 -5.14
N ASN A 381 -25.68 -9.99 -4.90
CA ASN A 381 -25.81 -8.78 -5.72
C ASN A 381 -25.01 -7.60 -5.13
N PHE A 382 -24.12 -7.84 -4.16
CA PHE A 382 -23.33 -6.82 -3.47
C PHE A 382 -24.17 -5.78 -2.70
N SER A 383 -25.38 -6.16 -2.29
CA SER A 383 -26.20 -5.33 -1.39
C SER A 383 -25.77 -5.58 0.05
N VAL A 384 -25.39 -4.52 0.75
CA VAL A 384 -24.92 -4.61 2.14
C VAL A 384 -26.04 -5.09 3.06
N ARG A 385 -25.79 -6.16 3.80
CA ARG A 385 -26.69 -6.74 4.81
C ARG A 385 -26.27 -6.35 6.21
N SER A 386 -24.97 -6.41 6.51
CA SER A 386 -24.44 -5.99 7.81
C SER A 386 -23.01 -5.47 7.70
N ILE A 387 -22.59 -4.73 8.71
CA ILE A 387 -21.27 -4.12 8.81
C ILE A 387 -20.74 -4.40 10.21
N GLY A 388 -19.47 -4.78 10.34
CA GLY A 388 -18.84 -5.03 11.63
C GLY A 388 -17.46 -4.41 11.72
N TRP A 389 -17.03 -4.17 12.94
CA TRP A 389 -15.66 -3.82 13.29
C TRP A 389 -15.33 -4.51 14.60
N ASN A 390 -14.04 -4.72 14.86
CA ASN A 390 -13.64 -5.40 16.08
C ASN A 390 -13.75 -4.46 17.28
N ASP A 391 -14.55 -4.84 18.27
CA ASP A 391 -14.86 -4.00 19.41
C ASP A 391 -15.28 -4.80 20.64
N ALA A 392 -15.25 -4.19 21.82
CA ALA A 392 -15.76 -4.82 23.03
C ALA A 392 -17.27 -5.15 22.88
N PRO A 393 -17.78 -6.18 23.59
CA PRO A 393 -19.21 -6.47 23.62
C PRO A 393 -20.04 -5.23 23.95
N HIS A 394 -21.21 -5.13 23.32
CA HIS A 394 -22.11 -3.99 23.51
C HIS A 394 -22.36 -3.69 24.99
N GLY A 395 -22.15 -2.44 25.39
CA GLY A 395 -22.28 -1.97 26.77
C GLY A 395 -20.99 -2.01 27.60
N GLN A 396 -19.89 -2.58 27.06
CA GLN A 396 -18.58 -2.53 27.70
C GLN A 396 -17.71 -1.42 27.11
N VAL A 397 -16.84 -0.81 27.94
CA VAL A 397 -15.90 0.23 27.48
C VAL A 397 -14.76 -0.40 26.67
N PRO A 398 -14.49 0.07 25.45
CA PRO A 398 -13.43 -0.46 24.60
C PRO A 398 -12.02 -0.09 25.05
N CYS A 399 -11.03 -0.87 24.63
CA CYS A 399 -9.63 -0.74 25.07
C CYS A 399 -9.03 0.66 24.84
N ASN A 400 -9.37 1.31 23.72
CA ASN A 400 -8.86 2.64 23.36
C ASN A 400 -9.40 3.78 24.25
N LEU A 401 -10.56 3.59 24.88
CA LEU A 401 -11.19 4.56 25.77
C LEU A 401 -10.87 4.31 27.25
N ARG A 402 -10.36 3.14 27.59
CA ARG A 402 -9.89 2.82 28.94
C ARG A 402 -8.57 3.51 29.23
N ASN A 403 -8.27 3.70 30.51
CA ASN A 403 -7.07 4.36 30.96
C ASN A 403 -6.38 3.57 32.09
N ARG A 404 -5.05 3.53 32.10
CA ARG A 404 -4.25 2.86 33.14
C ARG A 404 -4.38 3.55 34.51
N ASP A 405 -4.35 4.87 34.51
CA ASP A 405 -4.36 5.70 35.71
C ASP A 405 -5.73 5.60 36.41
N ASP A 406 -6.82 5.59 35.65
CA ASP A 406 -8.18 5.39 36.19
C ASP A 406 -8.31 4.02 36.89
N LEU A 407 -7.81 2.93 36.27
CA LEU A 407 -7.83 1.61 36.89
C LEU A 407 -7.03 1.58 38.20
N LEU A 408 -5.84 2.17 38.21
CA LEU A 408 -4.98 2.20 39.41
C LEU A 408 -5.51 3.11 40.51
N ALA A 409 -6.21 4.18 40.15
CA ALA A 409 -6.86 5.09 41.09
C ALA A 409 -8.22 4.57 41.59
N GLY A 410 -8.77 3.52 40.96
CA GLY A 410 -10.13 3.03 41.24
C GLY A 410 -11.23 3.97 40.71
N SER A 411 -10.90 4.84 39.76
CA SER A 411 -11.84 5.72 39.07
C SER A 411 -12.47 5.01 37.86
N ASP A 412 -13.60 5.53 37.36
CA ASP A 412 -14.37 4.93 36.25
C ASP A 412 -14.56 3.41 36.39
N SER A 413 -14.99 2.96 37.57
CA SER A 413 -15.06 1.53 37.90
C SER A 413 -15.92 0.70 36.94
N SER A 414 -16.91 1.32 36.29
CA SER A 414 -17.74 0.73 35.24
C SER A 414 -16.98 0.30 33.99
N ALA A 415 -15.82 0.91 33.69
CA ALA A 415 -15.00 0.55 32.55
C ALA A 415 -14.15 -0.71 32.77
N TYR A 416 -14.11 -1.24 33.99
CA TYR A 416 -13.22 -2.33 34.39
C TYR A 416 -13.94 -3.53 34.98
N SER A 417 -13.53 -4.71 34.54
CA SER A 417 -14.06 -5.96 35.09
C SER A 417 -13.74 -6.08 36.58
N GLU A 418 -14.55 -6.87 37.29
CA GLU A 418 -14.28 -7.15 38.70
C GLU A 418 -12.88 -7.74 38.90
N PHE A 419 -12.48 -8.68 38.03
CA PHE A 419 -11.13 -9.27 38.03
C PHE A 419 -10.03 -8.21 38.00
N GLU A 420 -10.10 -7.25 37.07
CA GLU A 420 -9.09 -6.19 36.94
C GLU A 420 -9.03 -5.29 38.18
N ARG A 421 -10.17 -5.09 38.86
CA ARG A 421 -10.28 -4.19 40.02
C ARG A 421 -9.93 -4.86 41.35
N THR A 422 -10.00 -6.18 41.46
CA THR A 422 -9.91 -6.87 42.77
C THR A 422 -8.77 -7.87 42.87
N ASP A 423 -8.25 -8.40 41.76
CA ASP A 423 -7.12 -9.34 41.81
C ASP A 423 -5.81 -8.61 42.14
N GLY A 424 -5.39 -8.72 43.40
CA GLY A 424 -4.18 -8.04 43.90
C GLY A 424 -2.89 -8.46 43.20
N LYS A 425 -2.80 -9.68 42.65
CA LYS A 425 -1.61 -10.13 41.91
C LYS A 425 -1.56 -9.46 40.55
N TYR A 426 -2.68 -9.40 39.84
CA TYR A 426 -2.81 -8.70 38.57
C TYR A 426 -2.56 -7.20 38.74
N LEU A 427 -3.19 -6.54 39.71
CA LEU A 427 -2.96 -5.13 39.99
C LEU A 427 -1.49 -4.83 40.35
N GLY A 428 -0.84 -5.73 41.09
CA GLY A 428 0.59 -5.65 41.39
C GLY A 428 1.45 -5.65 40.12
N HIS A 429 1.17 -6.57 39.17
CA HIS A 429 1.81 -6.61 37.86
C HIS A 429 1.49 -5.34 37.05
N PHE A 430 0.22 -4.97 36.94
CA PHE A 430 -0.25 -3.85 36.14
C PHE A 430 0.31 -2.50 36.63
N LYS A 431 0.45 -2.31 37.94
CA LYS A 431 1.11 -1.13 38.51
C LYS A 431 2.59 -1.07 38.14
N LYS A 432 3.27 -2.22 38.09
CA LYS A 432 4.67 -2.30 37.66
C LYS A 432 4.82 -2.02 36.16
N SER A 433 3.98 -2.62 35.32
CA SER A 433 4.00 -2.41 33.86
C SER A 433 3.63 -0.98 33.47
N SER A 434 2.74 -0.33 34.22
CA SER A 434 2.27 1.04 33.95
C SER A 434 3.35 2.11 34.15
N LYS A 435 4.43 1.84 34.91
CA LYS A 435 5.50 2.82 35.16
C LYS A 435 6.17 3.33 33.88
N ARG A 436 6.36 2.48 32.87
CA ARG A 436 6.98 2.89 31.59
C ARG A 436 6.09 3.82 30.77
N PHE A 437 4.78 3.85 31.05
CA PHE A 437 3.81 4.67 30.33
C PHE A 437 3.50 6.00 31.04
N ALA A 438 4.15 6.31 32.18
CA ALA A 438 3.92 7.55 32.92
C ALA A 438 4.28 8.83 32.15
N ILE A 439 4.97 8.72 31.01
CA ILE A 439 5.27 9.83 30.11
C ILE A 439 4.11 10.15 29.16
N VAL A 440 3.25 9.18 28.84
CA VAL A 440 2.18 9.32 27.82
C VAL A 440 1.17 10.43 28.18
N PRO A 441 0.67 10.55 29.43
CA PRO A 441 -0.28 11.60 29.78
C PRO A 441 0.30 13.02 29.71
N LYS A 442 1.64 13.17 29.78
CA LYS A 442 2.28 14.50 29.76
C LYS A 442 2.05 15.25 28.44
N ASP A 443 1.82 14.50 27.35
CA ASP A 443 1.51 15.04 26.02
C ASP A 443 0.00 15.11 25.76
N GLY A 444 -0.85 14.96 26.79
CA GLY A 444 -2.31 15.01 26.69
C GLY A 444 -2.95 13.77 26.03
N ARG A 445 -2.19 12.68 25.83
CA ARG A 445 -2.68 11.45 25.21
C ARG A 445 -3.33 10.53 26.24
N ASN A 446 -4.39 9.80 25.82
CA ASN A 446 -4.99 8.77 26.66
C ASN A 446 -4.01 7.62 26.92
N ASN A 447 -3.88 7.21 28.18
CA ASN A 447 -2.99 6.14 28.60
C ASN A 447 -3.71 4.77 28.50
N ALA A 448 -4.10 4.40 27.27
CA ALA A 448 -4.85 3.18 26.99
C ALA A 448 -4.00 1.90 27.15
N PHE A 449 -4.68 0.76 27.29
CA PHE A 449 -4.00 -0.54 27.38
C PHE A 449 -4.81 -1.68 26.77
N CYS A 450 -4.08 -2.68 26.27
CA CYS A 450 -4.65 -3.91 25.74
C CYS A 450 -4.69 -4.95 26.86
N PHE A 451 -5.89 -5.32 27.31
CA PHE A 451 -6.05 -6.33 28.37
C PHE A 451 -5.34 -7.65 28.03
N LYS A 452 -5.48 -8.13 26.79
CA LYS A 452 -4.80 -9.37 26.33
C LYS A 452 -3.30 -9.30 26.54
N SER A 453 -2.66 -8.20 26.14
CA SER A 453 -1.21 -8.04 26.25
C SER A 453 -0.74 -7.99 27.71
N GLU A 454 -1.46 -7.25 28.57
CA GLU A 454 -1.16 -7.17 30.01
C GLU A 454 -1.41 -8.50 30.72
N TYR A 455 -2.48 -9.20 30.37
CA TYR A 455 -2.82 -10.49 30.98
C TYR A 455 -1.84 -11.59 30.57
N ASN A 456 -1.46 -11.66 29.29
CA ASN A 456 -0.45 -12.59 28.80
C ASN A 456 0.91 -12.34 29.47
N ALA A 457 1.31 -11.07 29.64
CA ALA A 457 2.54 -10.72 30.35
C ALA A 457 2.46 -11.06 31.85
N PHE A 458 1.27 -10.97 32.46
CA PHE A 458 1.03 -11.38 33.83
C PHE A 458 1.12 -12.90 34.03
N LYS A 459 0.60 -13.68 33.08
CA LYS A 459 0.59 -15.14 33.13
C LYS A 459 1.84 -15.80 32.54
N ASP A 460 2.69 -15.02 31.89
CA ASP A 460 3.83 -15.52 31.10
C ASP A 460 3.40 -16.56 30.05
N GLU A 461 2.30 -16.26 29.36
CA GLU A 461 1.72 -17.14 28.34
C GLU A 461 1.47 -16.40 27.02
N LYS A 462 1.38 -17.14 25.92
CA LYS A 462 1.00 -16.60 24.60
C LYS A 462 -0.37 -17.12 24.21
N ASN A 463 -1.42 -16.52 24.74
CA ASN A 463 -2.81 -16.88 24.43
C ASN A 463 -3.50 -15.80 23.57
N GLN A 464 -4.22 -16.23 22.53
CA GLN A 464 -4.95 -15.33 21.63
C GLN A 464 -6.43 -15.14 22.00
N VAL A 465 -6.98 -15.97 22.90
CA VAL A 465 -8.43 -15.97 23.18
C VAL A 465 -8.85 -14.96 24.27
N HIS A 466 -7.91 -14.40 25.03
CA HIS A 466 -8.19 -13.43 26.10
C HIS A 466 -8.39 -11.98 25.60
N THR A 467 -8.73 -11.81 24.32
CA THR A 467 -9.12 -10.50 23.80
C THR A 467 -10.47 -10.06 24.38
N ARG A 468 -10.61 -8.78 24.74
CA ARG A 468 -11.93 -8.21 25.08
C ARG A 468 -12.79 -7.97 23.84
N SER A 469 -12.17 -7.75 22.69
CA SER A 469 -12.90 -7.39 21.48
C SER A 469 -13.39 -8.64 20.75
N LEU A 470 -14.68 -8.60 20.36
CA LEU A 470 -15.21 -9.44 19.30
C LEU A 470 -14.52 -9.07 17.98
N HIS A 471 -14.44 -10.03 17.06
CA HIS A 471 -13.87 -9.79 15.74
C HIS A 471 -14.85 -9.03 14.83
N ALA A 472 -14.34 -8.40 13.77
CA ALA A 472 -15.16 -7.58 12.88
C ALA A 472 -16.19 -8.44 12.13
N GLU A 473 -15.76 -9.59 11.63
CA GLU A 473 -16.59 -10.56 10.93
C GLU A 473 -17.65 -11.13 11.86
N GLU A 474 -17.26 -11.46 13.09
CA GLU A 474 -18.19 -11.92 14.13
C GLU A 474 -19.25 -10.87 14.45
N ASN A 475 -18.87 -9.60 14.62
CA ASN A 475 -19.83 -8.52 14.84
C ASN A 475 -20.77 -8.35 13.65
N ALA A 476 -20.27 -8.44 12.41
CA ALA A 476 -21.12 -8.38 11.22
C ALA A 476 -22.13 -9.54 11.18
N PHE A 477 -21.73 -10.75 11.56
CA PHE A 477 -22.62 -11.90 11.65
C PHE A 477 -23.64 -11.77 12.79
N LEU A 478 -23.20 -11.32 13.97
CA LEU A 478 -24.07 -11.15 15.13
C LEU A 478 -25.14 -10.09 14.89
N GLN A 479 -24.87 -9.04 14.12
CA GLN A 479 -25.89 -8.05 13.76
C GLN A 479 -27.07 -8.66 13.00
N ILE A 480 -26.80 -9.64 12.12
CA ILE A 480 -27.84 -10.34 11.35
C ILE A 480 -28.77 -11.06 12.33
N SER A 481 -28.20 -11.82 13.27
CA SER A 481 -28.98 -12.54 14.28
C SER A 481 -29.68 -11.59 15.27
N LYS A 482 -28.99 -10.55 15.74
CA LYS A 482 -29.50 -9.61 16.76
C LYS A 482 -30.68 -8.80 16.25
N TYR A 483 -30.66 -8.37 14.99
CA TYR A 483 -31.68 -7.51 14.41
C TYR A 483 -32.69 -8.27 13.53
N GLY A 484 -32.55 -9.59 13.38
CA GLY A 484 -33.46 -10.41 12.59
C GLY A 484 -33.41 -10.07 11.08
N LEU A 485 -32.22 -9.85 10.54
CA LEU A 485 -32.03 -9.52 9.13
C LEU A 485 -32.26 -10.75 8.24
N SER A 486 -32.43 -10.52 6.93
CA SER A 486 -32.62 -11.59 5.94
C SER A 486 -31.44 -12.58 5.91
N SER A 487 -31.72 -13.81 5.45
CA SER A 487 -30.69 -14.84 5.28
C SER A 487 -29.51 -14.35 4.44
N ILE A 488 -28.31 -14.81 4.80
CA ILE A 488 -27.04 -14.54 4.12
C ILE A 488 -26.42 -15.81 3.51
N GLU A 489 -27.18 -16.91 3.43
CA GLU A 489 -26.73 -18.09 2.68
C GLU A 489 -26.52 -17.72 1.22
N GLY A 490 -25.37 -18.10 0.65
CA GLY A 490 -24.93 -17.68 -0.67
C GLY A 490 -24.29 -16.29 -0.71
N GLY A 491 -24.20 -15.60 0.42
CA GLY A 491 -23.67 -14.25 0.54
C GLY A 491 -22.14 -14.15 0.45
N LEU A 492 -21.66 -12.91 0.41
CA LEU A 492 -20.24 -12.57 0.26
C LEU A 492 -19.73 -11.84 1.51
N LEU A 493 -18.49 -12.11 1.90
CA LEU A 493 -17.82 -11.44 3.01
C LEU A 493 -16.67 -10.57 2.50
N PHE A 494 -16.65 -9.31 2.89
CA PHE A 494 -15.54 -8.39 2.68
C PHE A 494 -14.91 -8.09 4.03
N THR A 495 -13.61 -8.27 4.19
CA THR A 495 -12.91 -8.02 5.46
C THR A 495 -11.54 -7.41 5.24
N THR A 496 -11.13 -6.47 6.07
CA THR A 496 -9.81 -5.82 5.92
C THR A 496 -8.65 -6.73 6.32
N ALA A 497 -8.91 -7.84 7.02
CA ALA A 497 -7.95 -8.88 7.34
C ALA A 497 -8.62 -10.25 7.14
N SER A 498 -7.89 -11.24 6.63
CA SER A 498 -8.50 -12.54 6.35
C SER A 498 -9.02 -13.20 7.64
N PRO A 499 -10.09 -14.02 7.57
CA PRO A 499 -10.71 -14.57 8.78
C PRO A 499 -9.79 -15.47 9.59
N CYS A 500 -9.82 -15.33 10.92
CA CYS A 500 -9.23 -16.31 11.84
C CYS A 500 -10.02 -17.63 11.83
N GLU A 501 -9.54 -18.67 12.51
CA GLU A 501 -10.19 -19.98 12.58
C GLU A 501 -11.64 -19.91 13.07
N LEU A 502 -11.93 -19.06 14.07
CA LEU A 502 -13.29 -18.92 14.61
C LEU A 502 -14.23 -18.19 13.64
N CYS A 503 -13.74 -17.13 12.98
CA CYS A 503 -14.53 -16.39 11.99
C CYS A 503 -14.72 -17.20 10.71
N ALA A 504 -13.72 -17.99 10.30
CA ALA A 504 -13.79 -18.93 9.19
C ALA A 504 -14.87 -20.00 9.43
N LYS A 505 -14.93 -20.60 10.63
CA LYS A 505 -15.98 -21.57 10.99
C LYS A 505 -17.37 -20.94 10.85
N LYS A 506 -17.54 -19.71 11.33
CA LYS A 506 -18.82 -18.98 11.25
C LYS A 506 -19.19 -18.65 9.81
N ALA A 507 -18.25 -18.13 9.01
CA ALA A 507 -18.49 -17.85 7.60
C ALA A 507 -18.93 -19.11 6.83
N TYR A 508 -18.27 -20.24 7.08
CA TYR A 508 -18.63 -21.53 6.49
C TYR A 508 -20.03 -21.98 6.93
N GLN A 509 -20.32 -21.93 8.23
CA GLN A 509 -21.62 -22.32 8.80
C GLN A 509 -22.77 -21.46 8.27
N LEU A 510 -22.53 -20.17 8.01
CA LEU A 510 -23.51 -19.23 7.49
C LEU A 510 -23.71 -19.33 5.97
N GLY A 511 -22.95 -20.19 5.28
CA GLY A 511 -23.06 -20.41 3.85
C GLY A 511 -22.50 -19.27 3.00
N ILE A 512 -21.50 -18.55 3.50
CA ILE A 512 -20.74 -17.58 2.69
C ILE A 512 -20.03 -18.31 1.55
N THR A 513 -20.12 -17.79 0.33
CA THR A 513 -19.58 -18.42 -0.89
C THR A 513 -18.29 -17.77 -1.36
N GLU A 514 -18.07 -16.49 -1.05
CA GLU A 514 -16.84 -15.78 -1.40
C GLU A 514 -16.38 -14.87 -0.26
N ILE A 515 -15.07 -14.80 -0.08
CA ILE A 515 -14.41 -13.99 0.96
C ILE A 515 -13.34 -13.12 0.28
N PHE A 516 -13.57 -11.81 0.30
CA PHE A 516 -12.63 -10.79 -0.18
C PHE A 516 -11.86 -10.21 0.99
N TYR A 517 -10.52 -10.19 0.91
CA TYR A 517 -9.69 -9.67 1.99
C TYR A 517 -8.47 -8.88 1.51
N ILE A 518 -8.00 -7.94 2.34
CA ILE A 518 -6.81 -7.13 2.01
C ILE A 518 -5.53 -7.77 2.57
N ASP A 519 -5.53 -8.07 3.87
CA ASP A 519 -4.33 -8.53 4.55
C ASP A 519 -4.46 -10.02 4.93
N PRO A 520 -3.58 -10.91 4.43
CA PRO A 520 -3.58 -12.31 4.83
C PRO A 520 -3.26 -12.44 6.33
N TYR A 521 -4.08 -13.20 7.03
CA TYR A 521 -3.90 -13.54 8.44
C TYR A 521 -3.15 -14.87 8.57
N PRO A 522 -2.14 -14.96 9.46
CA PRO A 522 -1.41 -16.20 9.67
C PRO A 522 -2.30 -17.25 10.36
N GLY A 523 -2.27 -18.50 9.89
CA GLY A 523 -3.01 -19.58 10.53
C GLY A 523 -3.35 -20.71 9.57
N ILE A 524 -4.13 -21.65 10.05
CA ILE A 524 -4.57 -22.82 9.27
C ILE A 524 -6.02 -22.65 8.77
N ALA A 525 -6.66 -21.51 9.02
CA ALA A 525 -8.06 -21.26 8.69
C ALA A 525 -8.42 -21.63 7.25
N VAL A 526 -7.56 -21.27 6.28
CA VAL A 526 -7.78 -21.59 4.86
C VAL A 526 -7.74 -23.10 4.62
N GLY A 527 -6.60 -23.75 4.89
CA GLY A 527 -6.41 -25.16 4.56
C GLY A 527 -7.21 -26.14 5.44
N HIS A 528 -7.51 -25.77 6.68
CA HIS A 528 -8.22 -26.63 7.63
C HIS A 528 -9.74 -26.44 7.61
N ILE A 529 -10.24 -25.20 7.51
CA ILE A 529 -11.66 -24.90 7.68
C ILE A 529 -12.30 -24.54 6.34
N LEU A 530 -11.79 -23.51 5.66
CA LEU A 530 -12.43 -22.99 4.44
C LEU A 530 -12.29 -23.93 3.24
N GLN A 531 -11.28 -24.82 3.25
CA GLN A 531 -11.07 -25.87 2.24
C GLN A 531 -11.41 -27.28 2.75
N GLY A 532 -12.01 -27.40 3.94
CA GLY A 532 -12.18 -28.68 4.64
C GLY A 532 -13.46 -29.47 4.31
N GLY A 533 -14.37 -28.94 3.48
CA GLY A 533 -15.67 -29.59 3.22
C GLY A 533 -16.14 -29.53 1.76
N SER A 534 -17.45 -29.62 1.54
CA SER A 534 -18.05 -29.68 0.19
C SER A 534 -18.54 -28.33 -0.34
N LYS A 535 -18.78 -27.34 0.53
CA LYS A 535 -19.24 -25.99 0.18
C LYS A 535 -18.18 -24.94 0.51
N ASN A 536 -16.99 -25.12 -0.05
CA ASN A 536 -15.83 -24.31 0.29
C ASN A 536 -15.93 -22.91 -0.33
N PRO A 537 -15.87 -21.82 0.46
CA PRO A 537 -15.87 -20.47 -0.10
C PRO A 537 -14.60 -20.19 -0.91
N THR A 538 -14.74 -19.38 -1.97
CA THR A 538 -13.59 -18.87 -2.71
C THR A 538 -12.96 -17.71 -1.96
N LEU A 539 -11.65 -17.78 -1.72
CA LEU A 539 -10.89 -16.68 -1.12
C LEU A 539 -10.22 -15.85 -2.21
N THR A 540 -10.50 -14.55 -2.22
CA THR A 540 -9.94 -13.62 -3.19
C THR A 540 -9.24 -12.48 -2.48
N LEU A 541 -7.94 -12.30 -2.77
CA LEU A 541 -7.21 -11.12 -2.35
C LEU A 541 -7.78 -9.90 -3.08
N PHE A 542 -8.08 -8.85 -2.35
CA PHE A 542 -8.73 -7.66 -2.87
C PHE A 542 -7.83 -6.93 -3.88
N SER A 543 -8.44 -6.55 -5.02
CA SER A 543 -7.86 -5.63 -6.00
C SER A 543 -8.80 -4.46 -6.21
N GLY A 544 -8.29 -3.24 -6.09
CA GLY A 544 -9.11 -2.04 -6.07
C GLY A 544 -8.45 -0.87 -5.34
N ALA A 545 -9.08 0.31 -5.42
CA ALA A 545 -8.72 1.45 -4.58
C ALA A 545 -9.49 1.42 -3.25
N ILE A 546 -8.83 1.82 -2.16
CA ILE A 546 -9.45 1.99 -0.84
C ILE A 546 -8.93 3.24 -0.12
N GLY A 547 -9.49 3.54 1.05
CA GLY A 547 -9.08 4.65 1.90
C GLY A 547 -9.29 6.00 1.22
N ARG A 548 -8.27 6.87 1.31
CA ARG A 548 -8.30 8.21 0.69
C ARG A 548 -8.26 8.14 -0.82
N ALA A 549 -7.55 7.16 -1.38
CA ALA A 549 -7.40 7.02 -2.83
C ALA A 549 -8.73 6.68 -3.52
N PHE A 550 -9.58 5.85 -2.90
CA PHE A 550 -10.93 5.60 -3.41
C PHE A 550 -11.69 6.91 -3.69
N HIS A 551 -11.72 7.82 -2.71
CA HIS A 551 -12.40 9.10 -2.89
C HIS A 551 -11.72 10.01 -3.90
N LYS A 552 -10.38 10.07 -3.90
CA LYS A 552 -9.61 10.86 -4.89
C LYS A 552 -9.85 10.39 -6.33
N LEU A 553 -9.97 9.08 -6.56
CA LEU A 553 -10.11 8.51 -7.90
C LEU A 553 -11.54 8.55 -8.44
N TYR A 554 -12.54 8.42 -7.57
CA TYR A 554 -13.94 8.27 -8.00
C TYR A 554 -14.79 9.52 -7.79
N SER A 555 -14.26 10.56 -7.14
CA SER A 555 -14.94 11.85 -7.02
C SER A 555 -14.49 12.76 -8.17
N PRO A 556 -15.39 13.10 -9.12
CA PRO A 556 -15.03 14.04 -10.17
C PRO A 556 -14.79 15.43 -9.56
N ILE A 557 -13.79 16.17 -10.06
CA ILE A 557 -13.45 17.50 -9.54
C ILE A 557 -14.57 18.51 -9.83
N VAL A 558 -15.16 18.41 -11.03
CA VAL A 558 -16.34 19.15 -11.45
C VAL A 558 -17.35 18.13 -11.99
N ALA A 559 -18.65 18.43 -11.88
CA ALA A 559 -19.67 17.55 -12.45
C ALA A 559 -19.40 17.31 -13.95
N TYR A 560 -19.35 16.04 -14.36
CA TYR A 560 -18.93 15.66 -15.72
C TYR A 560 -19.78 16.31 -16.82
N LYS A 561 -21.08 16.52 -16.56
CA LYS A 561 -21.99 17.25 -17.46
C LYS A 561 -21.51 18.68 -17.71
N ASP A 562 -21.13 19.39 -16.66
CA ASP A 562 -20.74 20.80 -16.74
C ASP A 562 -19.37 20.94 -17.42
N GLU A 563 -18.48 19.99 -17.15
CA GLU A 563 -17.22 19.88 -17.86
C GLU A 563 -17.40 19.68 -19.38
N LEU A 564 -18.25 18.73 -19.81
CA LEU A 564 -18.52 18.52 -21.23
C LEU A 564 -19.12 19.76 -21.89
N ASN A 565 -20.02 20.47 -21.20
CA ASN A 565 -20.59 21.71 -21.71
C ASN A 565 -19.51 22.77 -21.91
N ALA A 566 -18.61 22.94 -20.94
CA ALA A 566 -17.53 23.93 -21.00
C ALA A 566 -16.46 23.63 -22.08
N LEU A 567 -16.27 22.36 -22.44
CA LEU A 567 -15.33 21.95 -23.50
C LEU A 567 -15.92 22.06 -24.91
N THR A 568 -17.26 22.12 -25.04
CA THR A 568 -17.97 22.11 -26.32
C THR A 568 -18.53 23.47 -26.73
N THR A 569 -18.61 24.41 -25.79
CA THR A 569 -18.77 25.85 -26.06
C THR A 569 -17.42 26.49 -26.35
#